data_AF-A0A838VWA4-F1
#
_entry.id   AF-A0A838VWA4-F1
#
_cell.length_a   1.000
_cell.length_b   1.000
_cell.length_c   1.000
_cell.angle_alpha   90.00
_cell.angle_beta   90.00
_cell.angle_gamma   90.00
#
_symmetry.space_group_name_H-M   'P 1'
#
loop_
_entity.id
_entity.type
_entity.pdbx_description
1 polymer ?
#
loop_
_entity_poly.entity_id
_entity_poly.type
_entity_poly.pdbx_seq_one_letter_code
_entity_poly.pdbx_strand_id
1 'polypeptide(L)' 'MMTTTKQAITTEIVPMVVQLHPAITISDDQFYEFCQQNRDFRIERHASGELVIMSPTGSETEERNFDLIGQLWA' A
#
# COMPACT_ATOMS: atom_id res chain seq x y z
N MET A 1 29.51 8.82 -24.54
CA MET A 1 29.38 8.23 -23.19
C MET A 1 28.63 9.22 -22.33
N MET A 2 27.31 9.06 -22.15
CA MET A 2 26.53 9.87 -21.22
C MET A 2 26.22 8.99 -20.02
N THR A 3 26.91 9.24 -18.91
CA THR A 3 26.70 8.55 -17.65
C THR A 3 25.54 9.24 -16.94
N THR A 4 24.35 8.67 -17.02
CA THR A 4 23.20 9.16 -16.25
C THR A 4 23.24 8.56 -14.86
N THR A 5 23.69 9.34 -13.89
CA THR A 5 23.60 8.98 -12.47
C THR A 5 22.13 8.98 -12.06
N LYS A 6 21.54 7.79 -11.83
CA LYS A 6 20.22 7.63 -11.22
C LYS A 6 20.34 8.01 -9.74
N GLN A 7 19.97 9.23 -9.41
CA GLN A 7 19.94 9.70 -8.03
C GLN A 7 18.75 9.03 -7.34
N ALA A 8 19.02 8.17 -6.36
CA ALA A 8 18.00 7.53 -5.54
C ALA A 8 17.41 8.57 -4.58
N ILE A 9 16.30 9.19 -4.99
CA ILE A 9 15.47 9.96 -4.08
C ILE A 9 14.60 8.93 -3.35
N THR A 10 15.02 8.52 -2.15
CA THR A 10 14.16 7.71 -1.28
C THR A 10 13.07 8.64 -0.76
N THR A 11 11.96 8.75 -1.48
CA THR A 11 10.74 9.32 -0.92
C THR A 11 10.30 8.38 0.20
N GLU A 12 10.37 8.82 1.45
CA GLU A 12 9.78 8.06 2.55
C GLU A 12 8.28 7.95 2.31
N ILE A 13 7.82 6.74 2.01
CA ILE A 13 6.41 6.46 1.74
C ILE A 13 5.71 6.38 3.10
N VAL A 14 5.29 7.53 3.62
CA VAL A 14 4.53 7.59 4.86
C VAL A 14 3.05 7.33 4.54
N PRO A 15 2.46 6.24 5.04
CA PRO A 15 1.05 5.97 4.78
C PRO A 15 0.16 6.94 5.55
N MET A 16 -1.02 7.22 4.99
CA MET A 16 -2.05 7.98 5.69
C MET A 16 -2.82 7.05 6.63
N VAL A 17 -2.87 7.37 7.91
CA VAL A 17 -3.61 6.61 8.91
C VAL A 17 -4.88 7.37 9.30
N VAL A 18 -6.03 6.70 9.17
CA VAL A 18 -7.34 7.23 9.53
C VAL A 18 -7.84 6.53 10.80
N GLN A 19 -8.02 7.33 11.84
CA GLN A 19 -8.55 6.87 13.13
C GLN A 19 -10.08 6.80 13.04
N LEU A 20 -10.64 5.59 13.07
CA LEU A 20 -12.09 5.37 13.04
C LEU A 20 -12.68 5.25 14.45
N HIS A 21 -12.04 4.49 15.32
CA HIS A 21 -12.51 4.29 16.68
C HIS A 21 -12.25 5.54 17.55
N PRO A 22 -13.18 5.94 18.44
CA PRO A 22 -14.46 5.31 18.75
C PRO A 22 -15.62 5.78 17.86
N ALA A 23 -15.40 6.73 16.96
CA ALA A 23 -16.45 7.40 16.21
C ALA A 23 -17.22 6.45 15.28
N ILE A 24 -16.50 5.51 14.65
CA ILE A 24 -17.03 4.58 13.67
C ILE A 24 -16.47 3.19 13.97
N THR A 25 -17.35 2.20 14.07
CA THR A 25 -16.98 0.78 14.02
C THR A 25 -17.43 0.23 12.69
N ILE A 26 -16.49 -0.26 11.88
CA ILE A 26 -16.77 -0.81 10.54
C ILE A 26 -16.71 -2.34 10.59
N SER A 27 -17.78 -3.00 10.15
CA SER A 27 -17.78 -4.47 10.02
C SER A 27 -16.88 -4.93 8.86
N ASP A 28 -16.60 -6.22 8.79
CA ASP A 28 -15.79 -6.80 7.71
C ASP A 28 -16.44 -6.63 6.34
N ASP A 29 -17.76 -6.83 6.25
CA ASP A 29 -18.52 -6.64 5.01
C ASP A 29 -18.53 -5.18 4.57
N GLN A 30 -18.71 -4.24 5.52
CA GLN A 30 -18.65 -2.80 5.23
C GLN A 30 -17.25 -2.38 4.81
N PHE A 31 -16.21 -2.93 5.44
CA PHE A 31 -14.83 -2.68 5.07
C PHE A 31 -14.54 -3.20 3.66
N TYR A 32 -15.02 -4.40 3.34
CA TYR A 32 -14.91 -4.97 2.01
C TYR A 32 -15.58 -4.09 0.94
N GLU A 33 -16.84 -3.67 1.17
CA GLU A 33 -17.55 -2.77 0.26
C GLU A 33 -16.81 -1.42 0.11
N PHE A 34 -16.31 -0.86 1.20
CA PHE A 34 -15.52 0.37 1.18
C PHE A 34 -14.29 0.24 0.28
N CYS A 35 -13.53 -0.85 0.40
CA CYS A 35 -12.40 -1.14 -0.49
C CYS A 35 -12.84 -1.30 -1.95
N GLN A 36 -13.97 -1.96 -2.20
CA GLN A 36 -14.48 -2.19 -3.55
C GLN A 36 -14.95 -0.92 -4.26
N GLN A 37 -15.34 0.13 -3.51
CA GLN A 37 -15.65 1.45 -4.06
C GLN A 37 -14.39 2.30 -4.29
N ASN A 38 -13.31 2.02 -3.56
CA ASN A 38 -12.05 2.79 -3.57
C ASN A 38 -10.90 1.96 -4.16
N ARG A 39 -11.14 1.25 -5.28
CA ARG A 39 -10.22 0.23 -5.82
C ARG A 39 -8.85 0.75 -6.24
N ASP A 40 -8.76 2.04 -6.54
CA ASP A 40 -7.51 2.68 -6.93
C ASP A 40 -6.53 2.82 -5.75
N PHE A 41 -7.01 2.63 -4.52
CA PHE A 41 -6.22 2.72 -3.31
C PHE A 41 -5.95 1.33 -2.71
N ARG A 42 -4.73 1.16 -2.20
CA ARG A 42 -4.40 0.05 -1.30
C ARG A 42 -4.77 0.45 0.12
N ILE A 43 -5.88 -0.11 0.60
CA ILE A 43 -6.44 0.15 1.92
C ILE A 43 -6.27 -1.09 2.79
N GLU A 44 -5.69 -0.92 3.96
CA GLU A 44 -5.50 -1.98 4.96
C GLU A 44 -6.19 -1.56 6.27
N ARG A 45 -6.62 -2.54 7.08
CA ARG A 45 -7.20 -2.28 8.41
C ARG A 45 -6.35 -2.95 9.47
N HIS A 46 -5.86 -2.16 10.42
CA HIS A 46 -5.14 -2.67 11.59
C HIS A 46 -6.10 -3.38 12.56
N ALA A 47 -5.56 -4.25 13.43
CA ALA A 47 -6.35 -4.99 14.42
C ALA A 47 -7.06 -4.06 15.43
N SER A 48 -6.51 -2.87 15.67
CA SER A 48 -7.10 -1.81 16.50
C SER A 48 -8.19 -1.00 15.78
N GLY A 49 -8.42 -1.25 14.49
CA GLY A 49 -9.51 -0.67 13.70
C GLY A 49 -9.15 0.59 12.91
N GLU A 50 -7.88 1.03 12.90
CA GLU A 50 -7.42 2.11 12.01
C GLU A 50 -7.36 1.65 10.56
N LEU A 51 -7.68 2.55 9.64
CA LEU A 51 -7.43 2.34 8.22
C LEU A 51 -6.07 2.93 7.84
N VAL A 52 -5.30 2.17 7.08
CA VAL A 52 -4.03 2.58 6.50
C VAL A 52 -4.22 2.68 5.00
N ILE A 53 -4.07 3.88 4.45
CA ILE A 53 -4.08 4.13 3.01
C ILE A 53 -2.62 4.25 2.57
N MET A 54 -2.17 3.23 1.84
CA MET A 54 -0.81 3.17 1.33
C MET A 54 -0.71 4.01 0.05
N SER A 55 0.41 4.72 -0.13
CA SER A 55 0.72 5.33 -1.42
C SER A 55 0.94 4.24 -2.48
N PRO A 56 0.66 4.51 -3.76
CA PRO A 56 0.96 3.57 -4.84
C PRO A 56 2.44 3.20 -4.83
N THR A 57 2.74 1.94 -5.11
CA THR A 57 4.12 1.46 -5.17
C THR A 57 4.74 1.85 -6.50
N GLY A 58 6.01 2.28 -6.47
CA GLY A 58 6.76 2.64 -7.67
C GLY A 58 7.45 1.43 -8.31
N SER A 59 8.00 1.64 -9.51
CA SER A 59 8.62 0.59 -10.36
C SER A 59 9.71 -0.22 -9.65
N GLU A 60 10.47 0.38 -8.74
CA GLU A 60 11.52 -0.33 -7.98
C GLU A 60 10.94 -1.36 -7.00
N THR A 61 9.75 -1.09 -6.45
CA THR A 61 9.09 -2.07 -5.57
C THR A 61 8.44 -3.19 -6.37
N GLU A 62 7.90 -2.88 -7.56
CA GLU A 62 7.36 -3.88 -8.47
C GLU A 62 8.43 -4.87 -8.98
N GLU A 63 9.62 -4.38 -9.35
CA GLU A 63 10.75 -5.23 -9.75
C GLU A 63 11.08 -6.25 -8.65
N ARG A 64 11.23 -5.79 -7.41
CA ARG A 64 11.54 -6.68 -6.28
C ARG A 64 10.41 -7.68 -6.01
N ASN A 65 9.15 -7.28 -6.21
CA ASN A 65 8.02 -8.21 -6.09
C ASN A 65 8.06 -9.28 -7.20
N PHE A 66 8.43 -8.91 -8.43
CA PHE A 66 8.57 -9.86 -9.53
C PHE A 66 9.66 -10.91 -9.25
N ASP A 67 10.81 -10.49 -8.72
CA ASP A 67 11.89 -11.42 -8.34
C ASP A 67 11.45 -12.40 -7.24
N LEU A 68 10.71 -11.92 -6.24
CA LEU A 68 10.16 -12.77 -5.17
C LEU A 68 9.15 -13.78 -5.72
N ILE A 69 8.30 -13.35 -6.67
CA ILE A 69 7.40 -14.25 -7.39
C ILE A 69 8.22 -15.32 -8.12
N GLY A 70 9.24 -14.94 -8.88
CA GLY A 70 10.11 -15.91 -9.57
C GLY A 70 10.72 -16.97 -8.63
N GLN A 71 11.12 -16.57 -7.42
CA GLN A 71 11.67 -17.49 -6.40
C GLN A 71 10.64 -18.45 -5.80
N LEU A 72 9.38 -18.01 -5.64
CA LEU A 72 8.33 -18.86 -5.06
C LEU A 72 7.78 -19.90 -6.05
N TRP A 73 7.86 -19.61 -7.35
CA TRP A 73 7.36 -20.48 -8.41
C TRP A 73 8.34 -21.58 -8.84
N ALA A 74 9.63 -21.43 -8.53
CA ALA A 74 10.69 -22.41 -8.83
C ALA A 74 10.76 -23.51 -7.76
#